data_AF-A0AAF0Z588-F1
#
_entry.id   AF-A0AAF0Z588-F1
#
_cell.length_a   1.000
_cell.length_b   1.000
_cell.length_c   1.000
_cell.angle_alpha   90.00
_cell.angle_beta   90.00
_cell.angle_gamma   90.00
#
_symmetry.space_group_name_H-M   'P 1'
#
loop_
_entity.id
_entity.type
_entity.pdbx_description
1 polymer ?
#
loop_
_entity_poly.entity_id
_entity_poly.type
_entity_poly.pdbx_seq_one_letter_code
_entity_poly.pdbx_strand_id
1 'polypeptide(L)'
;MPVLSRAQIQVAIADERFAPYLAACGNDDAAAFTLYRWNLLVASTIQEVLGLFEVALRNAIDPHVGAWQLTAPPAGGRTYGRNWLAEPHPLLSNSQGARRFAALKDNVDKAIRGKGRAPTHGDFVAQTTLGTWRYLLPPASGNVSFTQRLWDSNVKDAFPHLKRNHGALTFDVNRILRLRNRIAHYEPVLDTTKIFDDTLAMRRVLNDIDPDLKPWFDRQSRVAWAIAQRP
;
A
#
# COMPACT_ATOMS: atom_id res chain seq x y z
N MET A 1 -23.96 4.68 27.27
CA MET A 1 -23.35 5.70 26.40
C MET A 1 -24.47 6.45 25.70
N PRO A 2 -24.39 7.78 25.52
CA PRO A 2 -25.41 8.54 24.80
C PRO A 2 -25.53 8.02 23.35
N VAL A 3 -26.76 7.84 22.89
CA VAL A 3 -27.08 7.46 21.50
C VAL A 3 -27.19 8.75 20.69
N LEU A 4 -26.39 8.88 19.63
CA LEU A 4 -26.48 10.03 18.72
C LEU A 4 -27.80 9.94 17.93
N SER A 5 -28.49 11.06 17.78
CA SER A 5 -29.65 11.14 16.89
C SER A 5 -29.22 11.09 15.42
N ARG A 6 -30.16 10.75 14.51
CA ARG A 6 -29.93 10.77 13.06
C ARG A 6 -29.32 12.09 12.59
N ALA A 7 -29.88 13.22 13.03
CA ALA A 7 -29.39 14.55 12.67
C ALA A 7 -27.93 14.77 13.13
N GLN A 8 -27.57 14.28 14.33
CA GLN A 8 -26.19 14.35 14.82
C GLN A 8 -25.24 13.48 14.00
N ILE A 9 -25.67 12.28 13.60
CA ILE A 9 -24.89 11.37 12.75
C ILE A 9 -24.67 11.97 11.37
N GLN A 10 -25.71 12.52 10.74
CA GLN A 10 -25.65 13.14 9.42
C GLN A 10 -24.72 14.35 9.40
N VAL A 11 -24.78 15.20 10.42
CA VAL A 11 -23.87 16.34 10.58
C VAL A 11 -22.43 15.88 10.79
N ALA A 12 -22.20 14.81 11.56
CA ALA A 12 -20.85 14.35 11.90
C ALA A 12 -20.15 13.53 10.80
N ILE A 13 -20.91 12.76 10.00
CA ILE A 13 -20.36 11.78 9.03
C ILE A 13 -20.58 12.23 7.57
N ALA A 14 -21.50 13.15 7.33
CA ALA A 14 -22.07 13.52 6.03
C ALA A 14 -23.00 12.44 5.43
N ASP A 15 -24.10 12.90 4.82
CA ASP A 15 -25.17 12.04 4.28
C ASP A 15 -24.65 11.03 3.25
N GLU A 16 -23.79 11.47 2.32
CA GLU A 16 -23.25 10.60 1.26
C GLU A 16 -22.39 9.45 1.81
N ARG A 17 -21.68 9.68 2.92
CA ARG A 17 -20.83 8.67 3.56
C ARG A 17 -21.65 7.70 4.39
N PHE A 18 -22.77 8.14 4.95
CA PHE A 18 -23.64 7.31 5.77
C PHE A 18 -24.68 6.53 4.94
N ALA A 19 -25.05 7.01 3.75
CA ALA A 19 -26.03 6.40 2.87
C ALA A 19 -25.82 4.89 2.58
N PRO A 20 -24.59 4.38 2.35
CA PRO A 20 -24.37 2.95 2.13
C PRO A 20 -24.76 2.07 3.33
N TYR A 21 -24.64 2.59 4.55
CA TYR A 21 -25.03 1.86 5.76
C TYR A 21 -26.55 1.88 5.95
N LEU A 22 -27.21 3.02 5.69
CA LEU A 22 -28.67 3.11 5.69
C LEU A 22 -29.29 2.16 4.66
N ALA A 23 -28.75 2.13 3.44
CA ALA A 23 -29.21 1.24 2.39
C ALA A 23 -29.07 -0.24 2.79
N ALA A 24 -27.96 -0.61 3.43
CA ALA A 24 -27.72 -1.98 3.89
C ALA A 24 -28.64 -2.40 5.05
N CYS A 25 -29.15 -1.45 5.82
CA CYS A 25 -29.99 -1.69 7.00
C CYS A 25 -31.46 -1.31 6.80
N GLY A 26 -31.93 -1.15 5.56
CA GLY A 26 -33.34 -0.84 5.29
C GLY A 26 -33.81 0.52 5.83
N ASN A 27 -32.89 1.50 5.90
CA ASN A 27 -33.07 2.83 6.50
C ASN A 27 -33.31 2.85 8.02
N ASP A 28 -32.97 1.77 8.73
CA ASP A 28 -32.89 1.78 10.20
C ASP A 28 -31.61 2.51 10.65
N ASP A 29 -31.79 3.65 11.30
CA ASP A 29 -30.69 4.52 11.74
C ASP A 29 -29.81 3.84 12.82
N ALA A 30 -30.41 3.10 13.75
CA ALA A 30 -29.68 2.45 14.85
C ALA A 30 -28.85 1.26 14.33
N ALA A 31 -29.44 0.45 13.43
CA ALA A 31 -28.73 -0.63 12.76
C ALA A 31 -27.62 -0.10 11.85
N ALA A 32 -27.89 0.96 11.07
CA ALA A 32 -26.89 1.61 10.21
C ALA A 32 -25.71 2.18 11.01
N PHE A 33 -25.97 2.80 12.17
CA PHE A 33 -24.90 3.31 13.04
C PHE A 33 -24.07 2.18 13.65
N THR A 34 -24.71 1.09 14.03
CA THR A 34 -24.02 -0.11 14.51
C THR A 34 -23.12 -0.71 13.43
N LEU A 35 -23.63 -0.81 12.19
CA LEU A 35 -22.86 -1.28 11.03
C LEU A 35 -21.69 -0.36 10.69
N TYR A 36 -21.88 0.97 10.81
CA TYR A 36 -20.80 1.95 10.63
C TYR A 36 -19.66 1.75 11.64
N ARG A 37 -19.99 1.54 12.92
CA ARG A 37 -18.99 1.26 13.96
C ARG A 37 -18.26 -0.06 13.71
N TRP A 38 -18.99 -1.10 13.27
CA TRP A 38 -18.37 -2.35 12.84
C TRP A 38 -17.43 -2.15 11.66
N ASN A 39 -17.81 -1.33 10.67
CA ASN A 39 -16.94 -1.00 9.54
C ASN A 39 -15.64 -0.31 9.99
N LEU A 40 -15.72 0.63 10.95
CA LEU A 40 -14.52 1.26 11.54
C LEU A 40 -13.61 0.22 12.23
N LEU A 41 -14.19 -0.72 12.98
CA LEU A 41 -13.45 -1.81 13.59
C LEU A 41 -12.70 -2.63 12.53
N VAL A 42 -13.42 -3.10 11.50
CA VAL A 42 -12.84 -3.87 10.40
C VAL A 42 -11.73 -3.06 9.71
N ALA A 43 -12.00 -1.81 9.33
CA ALA A 43 -11.03 -0.93 8.69
C ALA A 43 -9.75 -0.75 9.53
N SER A 44 -9.88 -0.60 10.85
CA SER A 44 -8.73 -0.47 11.76
C SER A 44 -7.85 -1.73 11.79
N THR A 45 -8.46 -2.92 11.79
CA THR A 45 -7.70 -4.19 11.73
C THR A 45 -7.05 -4.42 10.39
N ILE A 46 -7.67 -3.94 9.29
CA ILE A 46 -7.09 -3.98 7.96
C ILE A 46 -5.89 -3.03 7.87
N GLN A 47 -5.97 -1.84 8.46
CA GLN A 47 -4.88 -0.87 8.47
C GLN A 47 -3.62 -1.42 9.18
N GLU A 48 -3.81 -2.17 10.27
CA GLU A 48 -2.72 -2.85 10.98
C GLU A 48 -1.95 -3.81 10.06
N VAL A 49 -2.66 -4.72 9.40
CA VAL A 49 -2.03 -5.70 8.50
C VAL A 49 -1.48 -5.08 7.22
N LEU A 50 -2.09 -3.99 6.73
CA LEU A 50 -1.55 -3.20 5.63
C LEU A 50 -0.20 -2.59 5.97
N GLY A 51 -0.02 -2.10 7.21
CA GLY A 51 1.25 -1.56 7.68
C GLY A 51 2.37 -2.61 7.64
N LEU A 52 2.09 -3.82 8.15
CA LEU A 52 3.04 -4.93 8.10
C LEU A 52 3.39 -5.31 6.65
N PHE A 53 2.36 -5.43 5.80
CA PHE A 53 2.53 -5.74 4.39
C PHE A 53 3.38 -4.70 3.66
N GLU A 54 3.10 -3.41 3.85
CA GLU A 54 3.80 -2.32 3.18
C GLU A 54 5.27 -2.25 3.59
N VAL A 55 5.58 -2.47 4.87
CA VAL A 55 6.96 -2.52 5.38
C VAL A 55 7.71 -3.74 4.81
N ALA A 56 7.08 -4.91 4.75
CA ALA A 56 7.69 -6.09 4.16
C ALA A 56 7.98 -5.89 2.66
N LEU A 57 6.99 -5.39 1.91
CA LEU A 57 7.12 -5.17 0.46
C LEU A 57 8.22 -4.14 0.13
N ARG A 58 8.27 -3.01 0.85
CA ARG A 58 9.30 -2.00 0.59
C ARG A 58 10.69 -2.51 0.94
N ASN A 59 10.85 -3.22 2.05
CA ASN A 59 12.14 -3.75 2.48
C ASN A 59 12.65 -4.85 1.54
N ALA A 60 11.74 -5.57 0.87
CA ALA A 60 12.08 -6.51 -0.17
C ALA A 60 12.53 -5.80 -1.46
N ILE A 61 11.80 -4.79 -1.93
CA ILE A 61 12.08 -4.17 -3.25
C ILE A 61 13.25 -3.17 -3.20
N ASP A 62 13.31 -2.33 -2.16
CA ASP A 62 14.21 -1.17 -2.10
C ASP A 62 15.70 -1.50 -2.30
N PRO A 63 16.27 -2.53 -1.65
CA PRO A 63 17.68 -2.88 -1.85
C PRO A 63 18.01 -3.25 -3.29
N HIS A 64 17.08 -3.89 -4.00
CA HIS A 64 17.28 -4.33 -5.38
C HIS A 64 17.24 -3.14 -6.36
N VAL A 65 16.38 -2.15 -6.13
CA VAL A 65 16.37 -0.93 -6.95
C VAL A 65 17.65 -0.13 -6.73
N GLY A 66 18.06 0.04 -5.46
CA GLY A 66 19.30 0.74 -5.12
C GLY A 66 20.55 0.05 -5.68
N ALA A 67 20.61 -1.28 -5.64
CA ALA A 67 21.70 -2.07 -6.22
C ALA A 67 21.74 -1.95 -7.75
N TRP A 68 20.58 -2.04 -8.40
CA TRP A 68 20.48 -1.86 -9.85
C TRP A 68 20.98 -0.49 -10.29
N GLN A 69 20.59 0.58 -9.59
CA GLN A 69 20.97 1.95 -9.95
C GLN A 69 22.49 2.17 -9.93
N LEU A 70 23.22 1.52 -9.01
CA LEU A 70 24.69 1.59 -8.95
C LEU A 70 25.37 0.99 -10.19
N THR A 71 24.71 0.01 -10.83
CA THR A 71 25.21 -0.69 -12.02
C THR A 71 24.57 -0.21 -13.31
N ALA A 72 23.60 0.71 -13.24
CA ALA A 72 22.88 1.20 -14.39
C ALA A 72 23.81 2.00 -15.31
N PRO A 73 23.64 1.90 -16.65
CA PRO A 73 24.42 2.69 -17.58
C PRO A 73 24.33 4.19 -17.28
N PRO A 74 25.42 4.96 -17.43
CA PRO A 74 25.36 6.41 -17.25
C PRO A 74 24.29 7.03 -18.14
N ALA A 75 23.54 7.98 -17.60
CA ALA A 75 22.54 8.74 -18.34
C ALA A 75 22.87 10.23 -18.25
N GLY A 76 22.96 10.90 -19.41
CA GLY A 76 23.34 12.31 -19.46
C GLY A 76 24.74 12.59 -18.89
N GLY A 77 25.68 11.64 -19.02
CA GLY A 77 27.06 11.79 -18.54
C GLY A 77 27.23 11.69 -17.03
N ARG A 78 26.21 11.23 -16.28
CA ARG A 78 26.25 11.10 -14.82
C ARG A 78 26.09 9.64 -14.40
N THR A 79 26.79 9.26 -13.34
CA THR A 79 26.54 8.04 -12.57
C THR A 79 25.60 8.36 -11.41
N TYR A 80 24.93 7.33 -10.89
CA TYR A 80 23.89 7.49 -9.87
C TYR A 80 24.26 6.70 -8.61
N GLY A 81 24.02 7.30 -7.44
CA GLY A 81 24.27 6.65 -6.15
C GLY A 81 23.19 5.62 -5.76
N ARG A 82 23.34 4.98 -4.60
CA ARG A 82 22.35 4.01 -4.09
C ARG A 82 21.00 4.65 -3.72
N ASN A 83 21.00 5.93 -3.35
CA ASN A 83 19.80 6.65 -2.90
C ASN A 83 18.92 7.09 -4.09
N TRP A 84 18.29 6.11 -4.72
CA TRP A 84 17.45 6.29 -5.91
C TRP A 84 16.20 7.14 -5.65
N LEU A 85 15.74 7.24 -4.40
CA LEU A 85 14.61 8.10 -4.03
C LEU A 85 14.98 9.59 -4.00
N ALA A 86 16.24 9.91 -3.68
CA ALA A 86 16.75 11.29 -3.71
C ALA A 86 17.18 11.71 -5.12
N GLU A 87 17.88 10.80 -5.80
CA GLU A 87 18.51 11.04 -7.10
C GLU A 87 18.17 9.87 -8.05
N PRO A 88 16.95 9.86 -8.61
CA PRO A 88 16.48 8.77 -9.45
C PRO A 88 17.15 8.77 -10.83
N HIS A 89 17.61 7.61 -11.27
CA HIS A 89 17.98 7.37 -12.66
C HIS A 89 16.80 7.75 -13.61
N PRO A 90 17.05 8.27 -14.82
CA PRO A 90 15.99 8.68 -15.74
C PRO A 90 14.95 7.60 -16.04
N LEU A 91 15.35 6.33 -16.09
CA LEU A 91 14.40 5.20 -16.22
C LEU A 91 13.40 5.15 -15.05
N LEU A 92 13.83 5.40 -13.81
CA LEU A 92 12.97 5.48 -12.64
C LEU A 92 12.07 6.72 -12.71
N SER A 93 12.65 7.88 -13.04
CA SER A 93 11.89 9.13 -13.22
C SER A 93 10.82 9.03 -14.32
N ASN A 94 11.11 8.35 -15.42
CA ASN A 94 10.17 8.15 -16.52
C ASN A 94 9.07 7.15 -16.16
N SER A 95 9.37 6.15 -15.31
CA SER A 95 8.38 5.16 -14.87
C SER A 95 7.44 5.70 -13.78
N GLN A 96 7.96 6.48 -12.84
CA GLN A 96 7.23 6.92 -11.65
C GLN A 96 6.72 8.37 -11.76
N GLY A 97 7.34 9.17 -12.62
CA GLY A 97 7.11 10.60 -12.80
C GLY A 97 8.05 11.46 -11.96
N ALA A 98 8.84 12.30 -12.63
CA ALA A 98 9.79 13.22 -11.99
C ALA A 98 9.17 14.12 -10.90
N ARG A 99 7.91 14.57 -11.09
CA ARG A 99 7.17 15.37 -10.10
C ARG A 99 6.97 14.64 -8.77
N ARG A 100 6.83 13.31 -8.78
CA ARG A 100 6.67 12.52 -7.55
C ARG A 100 7.95 12.52 -6.72
N PHE A 101 9.11 12.41 -7.37
CA PHE A 101 10.40 12.47 -6.68
C PHE A 101 10.69 13.88 -6.14
N ALA A 102 10.32 14.94 -6.87
CA ALA A 102 10.42 16.30 -6.38
C ALA A 102 9.57 16.51 -5.12
N ALA A 103 8.29 16.10 -5.15
CA ALA A 103 7.41 16.18 -3.98
C ALA A 103 7.92 15.34 -2.80
N LEU A 104 8.52 14.18 -3.08
CA LEU A 104 9.14 13.35 -2.05
C LEU A 104 10.31 14.07 -1.36
N LYS A 105 11.18 14.71 -2.14
CA LYS A 105 12.28 15.52 -1.61
C LYS A 105 11.76 16.65 -0.72
N ASP A 106 10.74 17.37 -1.16
CA ASP A 106 10.11 18.43 -0.37
C ASP A 106 9.54 17.92 0.96
N ASN A 107 8.92 16.73 0.96
CA ASN A 107 8.39 16.10 2.17
C ASN A 107 9.52 15.68 3.14
N VAL A 108 10.61 15.13 2.61
CA VAL A 108 11.79 14.77 3.41
C VAL A 108 12.41 16.01 4.04
N ASP A 109 12.62 17.07 3.25
CA ASP A 109 13.20 18.33 3.73
C ASP A 109 12.35 18.96 4.85
N LYS A 110 11.02 18.85 4.75
CA LYS A 110 10.11 19.25 5.85
C LYS A 110 10.26 18.33 7.08
N ALA A 111 10.32 17.01 6.88
CA ALA A 111 10.36 16.03 7.97
C ALA A 111 11.69 16.02 8.75
N ILE A 112 12.79 16.49 8.15
CA ILE A 112 14.11 16.59 8.81
C ILE A 112 14.47 18.01 9.23
N ARG A 113 13.61 19.00 8.95
CA ARG A 113 13.83 20.39 9.33
C ARG A 113 14.14 20.48 10.83
N GLY A 114 15.24 21.15 11.17
CA GLY A 114 15.69 21.33 12.56
C GLY A 114 16.47 20.15 13.15
N LYS A 115 16.67 19.04 12.43
CA LYS A 115 17.45 17.88 12.93
C LYS A 115 18.98 18.03 12.78
N GLY A 116 19.46 19.09 12.13
CA GLY A 116 20.89 19.39 12.02
C GLY A 116 21.73 18.36 11.25
N ARG A 117 21.11 17.49 10.44
CA ARG A 117 21.79 16.47 9.65
C ARG A 117 21.27 16.41 8.22
N ALA A 118 22.08 15.87 7.31
CA ALA A 118 21.66 15.58 5.95
C ALA A 118 20.56 14.48 5.92
N PRO A 119 19.66 14.50 4.92
CA PRO A 119 18.70 13.42 4.70
C PRO A 119 19.41 12.08 4.42
N THR A 120 18.95 11.02 5.09
CA THR A 120 19.38 9.65 4.83
C THR A 120 18.41 8.96 3.86
N HIS A 121 18.82 7.86 3.23
CA HIS A 121 17.91 7.07 2.40
C HIS A 121 16.67 6.58 3.18
N GLY A 122 16.85 6.24 4.46
CA GLY A 122 15.74 5.85 5.34
C GLY A 122 14.71 6.96 5.55
N ASP A 123 15.12 8.23 5.55
CA ASP A 123 14.17 9.36 5.61
C ASP A 123 13.31 9.42 4.35
N PHE A 124 13.89 9.13 3.18
CA PHE A 124 13.12 9.02 1.93
C PHE A 124 12.15 7.84 1.95
N VAL A 125 12.62 6.65 2.34
CA VAL A 125 11.79 5.45 2.43
C VAL A 125 10.59 5.69 3.37
N ALA A 126 10.80 6.38 4.49
CA ALA A 126 9.76 6.71 5.45
C ALA A 126 8.68 7.67 4.91
N GLN A 127 8.98 8.45 3.86
CA GLN A 127 8.03 9.36 3.20
C GLN A 127 7.37 8.75 1.97
N THR A 128 7.69 7.49 1.62
CA THR A 128 7.01 6.77 0.55
C THR A 128 5.68 6.20 1.01
N THR A 129 4.86 5.76 0.05
CA THR A 129 3.62 5.04 0.33
C THR A 129 3.56 3.77 -0.50
N LEU A 130 2.62 2.86 -0.22
CA LEU A 130 2.44 1.62 -1.00
C LEU A 130 2.40 1.83 -2.52
N GLY A 131 1.88 2.97 -2.97
CA GLY A 131 1.86 3.34 -4.39
C GLY A 131 3.25 3.36 -5.01
N THR A 132 4.26 3.94 -4.33
CA THR A 132 5.64 4.00 -4.81
C THR A 132 6.14 2.60 -5.18
N TRP A 133 5.95 1.64 -4.28
CA TRP A 133 6.41 0.25 -4.43
C TRP A 133 5.63 -0.50 -5.51
N ARG A 134 4.29 -0.33 -5.56
CA ARG A 134 3.44 -0.91 -6.62
C ARG A 134 3.86 -0.48 -8.02
N TYR A 135 4.30 0.76 -8.20
CA TYR A 135 4.62 1.30 -9.52
C TYR A 135 6.04 0.95 -9.99
N LEU A 136 6.83 0.25 -9.17
CA LEU A 136 8.08 -0.39 -9.60
C LEU A 136 7.84 -1.75 -10.27
N LEU A 137 6.69 -2.38 -10.00
CA LEU A 137 6.35 -3.68 -10.54
C LEU A 137 5.97 -3.61 -12.03
N PRO A 138 6.25 -4.66 -12.81
CA PRO A 138 5.93 -4.71 -14.24
C PRO A 138 4.41 -4.69 -14.48
N PRO A 139 3.95 -4.21 -15.65
CA PRO A 139 2.55 -4.29 -16.01
C PRO A 139 2.11 -5.75 -16.13
N ALA A 140 0.85 -6.04 -15.77
CA ALA A 140 0.31 -7.40 -15.86
C ALA A 140 0.20 -7.91 -17.31
N SER A 141 0.20 -7.01 -18.30
CA SER A 141 0.10 -7.36 -19.72
C SER A 141 1.42 -7.86 -20.34
N GLY A 142 2.55 -7.77 -19.62
CA GLY A 142 3.86 -8.16 -20.15
C GLY A 142 4.40 -7.25 -21.28
N ASN A 143 3.74 -6.12 -21.56
CA ASN A 143 4.20 -5.17 -22.56
C ASN A 143 5.54 -4.55 -22.13
N VAL A 144 6.43 -4.32 -23.11
CA VAL A 144 7.72 -3.66 -22.87
C VAL A 144 7.49 -2.24 -22.34
N SER A 145 7.69 -2.08 -21.04
CA SER A 145 7.61 -0.80 -20.34
C SER A 145 8.92 -0.51 -19.60
N PHE A 146 9.08 0.70 -19.07
CA PHE A 146 10.20 1.03 -18.18
C PHE A 146 10.25 0.12 -16.96
N THR A 147 9.08 -0.23 -16.40
CA THR A 147 8.99 -1.11 -15.23
C THR A 147 9.25 -2.57 -15.57
N GLN A 148 8.94 -3.02 -16.80
CA GLN A 148 9.34 -4.34 -17.28
C GLN A 148 10.86 -4.48 -17.34
N ARG A 149 11.57 -3.48 -17.89
CA ARG A 149 13.04 -3.48 -17.90
C ARG A 149 13.64 -3.52 -16.49
N LEU A 150 13.08 -2.75 -15.56
CA LEU A 150 13.52 -2.73 -14.17
C LEU A 150 13.28 -4.09 -13.48
N TRP A 151 12.13 -4.70 -13.76
CA TRP A 151 11.77 -6.05 -13.32
C TRP A 151 12.78 -7.09 -13.77
N ASP A 152 13.05 -7.14 -15.09
CA ASP A 152 13.93 -8.14 -15.70
C ASP A 152 15.37 -8.01 -15.21
N SER A 153 15.78 -6.78 -14.85
CA SER A 153 17.13 -6.47 -14.38
C SER A 153 17.41 -6.91 -12.96
N ASN A 154 16.57 -6.55 -11.98
CA ASN A 154 16.88 -6.82 -10.55
C ASN A 154 15.67 -6.86 -9.61
N VAL A 155 14.53 -6.23 -9.96
CA VAL A 155 13.38 -6.18 -9.02
C VAL A 155 12.70 -7.54 -8.85
N LYS A 156 12.77 -8.43 -9.83
CA LYS A 156 12.27 -9.82 -9.68
C LYS A 156 12.95 -10.57 -8.53
N ASP A 157 14.21 -10.22 -8.22
CA ASP A 157 15.01 -10.90 -7.20
C ASP A 157 14.56 -10.54 -5.77
N ALA A 158 13.73 -9.51 -5.61
CA ALA A 158 13.00 -9.22 -4.37
C ALA A 158 11.91 -10.27 -4.06
N PHE A 159 11.60 -11.15 -5.01
CA PHE A 159 10.58 -12.19 -4.91
C PHE A 159 11.16 -13.58 -5.24
N PRO A 160 12.15 -14.06 -4.47
CA PRO A 160 12.87 -15.31 -4.77
C PRO A 160 11.97 -16.56 -4.75
N HIS A 161 10.78 -16.46 -4.12
CA HIS A 161 9.83 -17.57 -4.01
C HIS A 161 8.64 -17.44 -4.96
N LEU A 162 8.66 -16.47 -5.88
CA LEU A 162 7.62 -16.29 -6.90
C LEU A 162 7.63 -17.45 -7.91
N LYS A 163 6.68 -18.38 -7.78
CA LYS A 163 6.49 -19.50 -8.71
C LYS A 163 5.45 -19.24 -9.80
N ARG A 164 4.64 -18.20 -9.61
CA ARG A 164 3.53 -17.81 -10.49
C ARG A 164 3.98 -16.70 -11.45
N ASN A 165 3.16 -16.44 -12.46
CA ASN A 165 3.41 -15.33 -13.39
C ASN A 165 3.46 -13.98 -12.64
N HIS A 166 4.42 -13.12 -12.99
CA HIS A 166 4.59 -11.80 -12.36
C HIS A 166 3.37 -10.88 -12.50
N GLY A 167 2.53 -11.07 -13.53
CA GLY A 167 1.26 -10.37 -13.67
C GLY A 167 0.28 -10.69 -12.56
N ALA A 168 0.31 -11.90 -12.00
CA ALA A 168 -0.49 -12.25 -10.83
C ALA A 168 0.02 -11.53 -9.56
N LEU A 169 1.35 -11.39 -9.40
CA LEU A 169 1.97 -10.59 -8.34
C LEU A 169 1.51 -9.13 -8.43
N THR A 170 1.65 -8.52 -9.62
CA THR A 170 1.20 -7.16 -9.88
C THR A 170 -0.31 -7.00 -9.63
N PHE A 171 -1.12 -7.99 -10.02
CA PHE A 171 -2.56 -7.97 -9.76
C PHE A 171 -2.87 -7.93 -8.26
N ASP A 172 -2.24 -8.80 -7.47
CA ASP A 172 -2.43 -8.85 -6.02
C ASP A 172 -1.97 -7.53 -5.35
N VAL A 173 -0.81 -6.99 -5.71
CA VAL A 173 -0.32 -5.71 -5.16
C VAL A 173 -1.25 -4.55 -5.55
N ASN A 174 -1.81 -4.53 -6.76
CA ASN A 174 -2.83 -3.55 -7.16
C ASN A 174 -4.14 -3.70 -6.37
N ARG A 175 -4.57 -4.94 -6.11
CA ARG A 175 -5.74 -5.22 -5.27
C ARG A 175 -5.55 -4.66 -3.87
N ILE A 176 -4.38 -4.87 -3.28
CA ILE A 176 -4.02 -4.39 -1.94
C ILE A 176 -3.91 -2.86 -1.91
N LEU A 177 -3.30 -2.23 -2.93
CA LEU A 177 -3.24 -0.77 -3.04
C LEU A 177 -4.65 -0.14 -3.10
N ARG A 178 -5.58 -0.74 -3.86
CA ARG A 178 -6.97 -0.28 -3.90
C ARG A 178 -7.62 -0.40 -2.52
N LEU A 179 -7.45 -1.52 -1.82
CA LEU A 179 -7.95 -1.65 -0.44
C LEU A 179 -7.36 -0.56 0.47
N ARG A 180 -6.04 -0.34 0.45
CA ARG A 180 -5.41 0.71 1.26
C ARG A 180 -6.00 2.09 0.99
N ASN A 181 -6.21 2.44 -0.27
CA ASN A 181 -6.79 3.73 -0.63
C ASN A 181 -8.23 3.87 -0.10
N ARG A 182 -9.04 2.82 -0.21
CA ARG A 182 -10.40 2.82 0.36
C ARG A 182 -10.40 3.06 1.86
N ILE A 183 -9.51 2.37 2.59
CA ILE A 183 -9.36 2.56 4.04
C ILE A 183 -8.91 3.99 4.36
N ALA A 184 -7.92 4.53 3.65
CA ALA A 184 -7.42 5.89 3.84
C ALA A 184 -8.46 6.99 3.51
N HIS A 185 -9.42 6.69 2.63
CA HIS A 185 -10.52 7.58 2.27
C HIS A 185 -11.81 7.32 3.08
N TYR A 186 -11.74 6.50 4.13
CA TYR A 186 -12.87 6.12 4.98
C TYR A 186 -14.08 5.60 4.17
N GLU A 187 -13.80 4.87 3.09
CA GLU A 187 -14.85 4.24 2.29
C GLU A 187 -15.40 3.00 3.02
N PRO A 188 -16.71 2.70 2.88
CA PRO A 188 -17.28 1.48 3.44
C PRO A 188 -16.63 0.21 2.87
N VAL A 189 -16.26 -0.73 3.74
CA VAL A 189 -15.72 -2.07 3.44
C VAL A 189 -16.67 -3.15 4.01
N LEU A 190 -17.87 -3.21 3.46
CA LEU A 190 -18.95 -4.07 3.97
C LEU A 190 -18.95 -5.51 3.42
N ASP A 191 -18.27 -5.72 2.29
CA ASP A 191 -18.15 -7.03 1.62
C ASP A 191 -17.01 -7.84 2.26
N THR A 192 -17.40 -8.80 3.09
CA THR A 192 -16.48 -9.68 3.85
C THR A 192 -15.75 -10.67 2.95
N THR A 193 -16.37 -11.11 1.85
CA THR A 193 -15.74 -11.99 0.86
C THR A 193 -14.60 -11.24 0.17
N LYS A 194 -14.84 -9.98 -0.22
CA LYS A 194 -13.79 -9.15 -0.81
C LYS A 194 -12.64 -8.91 0.16
N ILE A 195 -12.92 -8.64 1.44
CA ILE A 195 -11.88 -8.46 2.46
C ILE A 195 -11.04 -9.75 2.61
N PHE A 196 -11.70 -10.91 2.66
CA PHE A 196 -11.00 -12.19 2.75
C PHE A 196 -10.04 -12.39 1.58
N ASP A 197 -10.51 -12.19 0.35
CA ASP A 197 -9.65 -12.24 -0.84
C ASP A 197 -8.49 -11.23 -0.81
N ASP A 198 -8.74 -10.01 -0.32
CA ASP A 198 -7.69 -8.98 -0.19
C ASP A 198 -6.62 -9.44 0.81
N THR A 199 -7.00 -10.10 1.92
CA THR A 199 -6.03 -10.69 2.86
C THR A 199 -5.31 -11.90 2.29
N LEU A 200 -5.97 -12.72 1.47
CA LEU A 200 -5.31 -13.80 0.73
C LEU A 200 -4.29 -13.27 -0.27
N ALA A 201 -4.56 -12.14 -0.93
CA ALA A 201 -3.60 -11.48 -1.79
C ALA A 201 -2.35 -11.05 -1.02
N MET A 202 -2.49 -10.45 0.18
CA MET A 202 -1.35 -10.11 1.03
C MET A 202 -0.50 -11.35 1.36
N ARG A 203 -1.15 -12.45 1.78
CA ARG A 203 -0.47 -13.72 2.08
C ARG A 203 0.32 -14.27 0.90
N ARG A 204 -0.25 -14.24 -0.32
CA ARG A 204 0.44 -14.71 -1.53
C ARG A 204 1.68 -13.89 -1.82
N VAL A 205 1.56 -12.56 -1.79
CA VAL A 205 2.69 -11.66 -2.06
C VAL A 205 3.78 -11.81 -0.98
N LEU A 206 3.41 -11.92 0.29
CA LEU A 206 4.37 -12.17 1.36
C LEU A 206 5.10 -13.50 1.16
N ASN A 207 4.40 -14.56 0.77
CA ASN A 207 5.00 -15.84 0.44
C ASN A 207 5.91 -15.77 -0.80
N ASP A 208 5.63 -14.91 -1.77
CA ASP A 208 6.50 -14.68 -2.93
C ASP A 208 7.83 -13.99 -2.52
N ILE A 209 7.81 -13.19 -1.44
CA ILE A 209 8.99 -12.55 -0.85
C ILE A 209 9.77 -13.55 0.02
N ASP A 210 9.10 -14.14 1.01
CA ASP A 210 9.67 -15.07 1.99
C ASP A 210 8.53 -15.89 2.65
N PRO A 211 8.54 -17.24 2.55
CA PRO A 211 7.53 -18.11 3.16
C PRO A 211 7.30 -17.89 4.66
N ASP A 212 8.30 -17.43 5.41
CA ASP A 212 8.20 -17.21 6.86
C ASP A 212 7.39 -15.95 7.21
N LEU A 213 7.23 -15.02 6.27
CA LEU A 213 6.42 -13.81 6.47
C LEU A 213 4.93 -14.11 6.55
N LYS A 214 4.45 -15.16 5.86
CA LYS A 214 3.02 -15.52 5.88
C LYS A 214 2.57 -15.97 7.28
N PRO A 215 3.20 -16.95 7.95
CA PRO A 215 2.85 -17.34 9.32
C PRO A 215 2.97 -16.18 10.31
N TRP A 216 3.99 -15.32 10.16
CA TRP A 216 4.11 -14.13 11.00
C TRP A 216 2.94 -13.17 10.81
N PHE A 217 2.56 -12.87 9.57
CA PHE A 217 1.39 -12.04 9.23
C PHE A 217 0.07 -12.62 9.78
N ASP A 218 -0.12 -13.93 9.64
CA ASP A 218 -1.33 -14.61 10.11
C ASP A 218 -1.50 -14.52 11.63
N ARG A 219 -0.41 -14.58 12.40
CA ARG A 219 -0.45 -14.42 13.86
C ARG A 219 -0.85 -13.01 14.33
N GLN A 220 -0.56 -11.98 13.53
CA GLN A 220 -0.89 -10.59 13.86
C GLN A 220 -2.28 -10.18 13.38
N SER A 221 -2.84 -10.89 12.39
CA SER A 221 -4.09 -10.49 11.74
C SER A 221 -5.32 -10.70 12.64
N ARG A 222 -5.98 -9.59 13.00
CA ARG A 222 -7.28 -9.60 13.69
C ARG A 222 -8.48 -9.46 12.75
N VAL A 223 -8.25 -9.49 11.43
CA VAL A 223 -9.29 -9.21 10.41
C VAL A 223 -10.42 -10.23 10.47
N ALA A 224 -10.10 -11.53 10.57
CA ALA A 224 -11.12 -12.58 10.65
C ALA A 224 -12.00 -12.45 11.89
N TRP A 225 -11.39 -12.14 13.04
CA TRP A 225 -12.12 -11.87 14.28
C TRP A 225 -13.06 -10.66 14.13
N ALA A 226 -12.57 -9.55 13.56
CA ALA A 226 -13.38 -8.35 13.37
C ALA A 226 -14.57 -8.58 12.41
N ILE A 227 -14.36 -9.35 11.33
CA ILE A 227 -15.43 -9.77 10.43
C ILE A 227 -16.51 -10.57 11.18
N ALA A 228 -16.11 -11.45 12.09
CA ALA A 228 -17.04 -12.25 12.88
C ALA A 228 -17.88 -11.42 13.89
N GLN A 229 -17.49 -10.17 14.17
CA GLN A 229 -18.26 -9.23 15.02
C GLN A 229 -19.35 -8.48 14.25
N ARG A 230 -19.72 -8.92 13.04
CA ARG A 230 -20.74 -8.25 12.24
C ARG A 230 -22.08 -8.26 12.99
N PRO A 231 -22.76 -7.10 13.13
CA PRO A 231 -24.06 -7.01 13.78
C PRO A 231 -25.18 -7.67 12.95
#